data_AF-A0A8T4FMV1-F1
#
_entry.id   AF-A0A8T4FMV1-F1
#
_cell.length_a   1.000
_cell.length_b   1.000
_cell.length_c   1.000
_cell.angle_alpha   90.00
_cell.angle_beta   90.00
_cell.angle_gamma   90.00
#
_symmetry.space_group_name_H-M   'P 1'
#
loop_
_entity.id
_entity.type
_entity.pdbx_description
1 polymer ?
#
loop_
_entity_poly.entity_id
_entity_poly.type
_entity_poly.pdbx_seq_one_letter_code
_entity_poly.pdbx_strand_id
1 'polypeptide(L)' 'MTGEDLAAMVWDALGDDKLTTFEATDRLEHLFGYRCPDDLAKTLAKLRKAGKVKGQVSVERGGWVWWADEECRSQDV' A
#
# COMPACT_ATOMS: atom_id res chain seq x y z
N MET A 1 -4.49 -3.98 -16.21
CA MET A 1 -3.91 -4.16 -14.86
C MET A 1 -4.99 -4.75 -13.97
N THR A 2 -4.83 -6.00 -13.55
CA THR A 2 -5.71 -6.67 -12.58
C THR A 2 -5.39 -6.19 -11.16
N GLY A 3 -6.28 -6.47 -10.19
CA GLY A 3 -6.08 -6.07 -8.80
C GLY A 3 -4.88 -6.74 -8.12
N GLU A 4 -4.36 -7.83 -8.67
CA GLU A 4 -3.16 -8.53 -8.20
C GLU A 4 -1.86 -7.77 -8.54
N ASP A 5 -1.72 -7.27 -9.76
CA ASP A 5 -0.58 -6.44 -10.19
C ASP A 5 -0.38 -5.22 -9.28
N LEU A 6 -1.48 -4.61 -8.86
CA LEU A 6 -1.47 -3.43 -8.00
C LEU A 6 -0.98 -3.75 -6.59
N ALA A 7 -1.26 -4.95 -6.08
CA ALA A 7 -0.78 -5.38 -4.77
C ALA A 7 0.74 -5.55 -4.78
N ALA A 8 1.28 -6.17 -5.83
CA ALA A 8 2.73 -6.33 -6.01
C ALA A 8 3.45 -4.97 -6.10
N MET A 9 2.92 -4.01 -6.86
CA MET A 9 3.47 -2.65 -6.92
C MET A 9 3.42 -1.93 -5.57
N VAL A 10 2.33 -2.11 -4.82
CA VAL A 10 2.19 -1.56 -3.47
C VAL A 10 3.19 -2.19 -2.51
N TRP A 11 3.43 -3.50 -2.59
CA TRP A 11 4.44 -4.17 -1.77
C TRP A 11 5.85 -3.70 -2.11
N ASP A 12 6.15 -3.49 -3.38
CA ASP A 12 7.45 -2.97 -3.83
C ASP A 12 7.67 -1.53 -3.31
N ALA A 13 6.64 -0.68 -3.40
CA ALA A 13 6.70 0.68 -2.88
C ALA A 13 6.80 0.74 -1.34
N LEU A 14 6.04 -0.10 -0.64
CA LEU A 14 6.10 -0.20 0.82
C LEU A 14 7.45 -0.77 1.27
N GLY A 15 7.96 -1.76 0.54
CA GLY A 15 9.10 -2.56 0.97
C GLY A 15 8.82 -3.17 2.34
N ASP A 16 9.80 -3.08 3.24
CA ASP A 16 9.69 -3.51 4.63
C ASP A 16 9.24 -2.38 5.59
N ASP A 17 9.09 -1.16 5.06
CA ASP A 17 8.80 0.03 5.86
C ASP A 17 7.30 0.24 6.10
N LYS A 18 7.00 0.92 7.21
CA LYS A 18 5.65 1.40 7.54
C LYS A 18 5.47 2.82 7.00
N LEU A 19 4.79 2.94 5.88
CA LEU A 19 4.61 4.21 5.19
C LEU A 19 3.24 4.82 5.46
N THR A 20 3.16 6.14 5.52
CA THR A 20 1.85 6.79 5.45
C THR A 20 1.24 6.65 4.06
N THR A 21 -0.08 6.85 3.93
CA THR A 21 -0.71 6.95 2.60
C THR A 21 0.04 7.92 1.68
N PHE A 22 0.51 9.04 2.23
CA PHE A 22 1.23 10.05 1.47
C PHE A 22 2.60 9.54 0.96
N GLU A 23 3.39 8.92 1.84
CA GLU A 23 4.69 8.35 1.46
C GLU A 23 4.54 7.18 0.48
N ALA A 24 3.51 6.35 0.65
CA ALA A 24 3.20 5.28 -0.29
C ALA A 24 2.81 5.85 -1.67
N THR A 25 2.02 6.93 -1.71
CA THR A 25 1.70 7.64 -2.96
C THR A 25 2.96 8.18 -3.62
N ASP A 26 3.80 8.89 -2.87
CA ASP A 26 5.05 9.47 -3.40
C ASP A 26 5.97 8.40 -4.01
N ARG A 27 6.16 7.27 -3.31
CA ARG A 27 6.94 6.15 -3.84
C ARG A 27 6.30 5.51 -5.05
N LEU A 28 4.98 5.30 -5.06
CA LEU A 28 4.28 4.72 -6.23
C LEU A 28 4.34 5.65 -7.45
N GLU A 29 4.22 6.96 -7.23
CA GLU A 29 4.43 7.97 -8.27
C GLU A 29 5.87 7.93 -8.79
N HIS A 30 6.86 7.82 -7.91
CA HIS A 30 8.26 7.83 -8.29
C HIS A 30 8.69 6.54 -9.02
N LEU A 31 8.26 5.38 -8.52
CA LEU A 31 8.65 4.07 -9.07
C LEU A 31 7.88 3.72 -10.35
N PHE A 32 6.56 3.96 -10.36
CA PHE A 32 5.68 3.49 -11.43
C PHE A 32 5.11 4.64 -12.28
N GLY A 33 5.43 5.90 -11.98
CA GLY A 33 4.78 7.05 -12.62
C GLY A 33 3.29 7.16 -12.29
N TYR A 34 2.81 6.41 -11.29
CA TYR A 34 1.39 6.22 -11.04
C TYR A 34 0.83 7.33 -10.16
N ARG A 35 0.46 8.44 -10.78
CA ARG A 35 -0.21 9.57 -10.13
C ARG A 35 -1.72 9.35 -10.12
N CYS A 36 -2.22 8.64 -9.11
CA CYS A 36 -3.66 8.54 -8.88
C CYS A 36 -4.01 9.19 -7.53
N PRO A 37 -4.23 10.51 -7.50
CA PRO A 37 -4.31 11.29 -6.27
C PRO A 37 -5.55 11.01 -5.40
N ASP A 38 -6.61 10.37 -5.92
CA ASP A 38 -7.90 10.28 -5.21
C ASP A 38 -8.24 8.90 -4.62
N ASP A 39 -7.51 7.83 -4.96
CA ASP A 39 -7.96 6.47 -4.60
C ASP A 39 -6.86 5.50 -4.15
N LEU A 40 -5.63 5.94 -3.84
CA LEU A 40 -4.66 5.05 -3.21
C LEU A 40 -5.15 4.60 -1.83
N ALA A 41 -5.70 5.51 -1.02
CA ALA A 41 -6.27 5.16 0.27
C ALA A 41 -7.42 4.14 0.16
N LYS A 42 -8.30 4.29 -0.83
CA LYS A 42 -9.39 3.32 -1.07
C LYS A 42 -8.86 2.00 -1.61
N THR A 43 -7.83 2.04 -2.45
CA THR A 43 -7.13 0.85 -2.95
C THR A 43 -6.49 0.07 -1.80
N LEU A 44 -5.71 0.75 -0.96
CA LEU A 44 -5.10 0.16 0.24
C LEU A 44 -6.16 -0.38 1.19
N ALA A 45 -7.29 0.31 1.35
CA ALA A 45 -8.42 -0.20 2.13
C ALA A 45 -9.04 -1.48 1.53
N LYS A 46 -9.16 -1.57 0.19
CA LYS A 46 -9.60 -2.80 -0.50
C LYS A 46 -8.60 -3.93 -0.33
N LEU A 47 -7.31 -3.66 -0.54
CA LEU A 47 -6.22 -4.63 -0.35
C LEU A 47 -6.15 -5.12 1.09
N ARG A 48 -6.37 -4.23 2.07
CA ARG A 48 -6.46 -4.58 3.48
C ARG A 48 -7.63 -5.51 3.75
N LYS A 49 -8.81 -5.23 3.17
CA LYS A 49 -9.97 -6.11 3.29
C LYS A 49 -9.74 -7.47 2.62
N ALA A 50 -8.92 -7.51 1.58
CA ALA A 50 -8.48 -8.73 0.92
C ALA A 50 -7.32 -9.46 1.64
N GLY A 51 -6.81 -8.93 2.76
CA GLY A 51 -5.69 -9.53 3.50
C GLY A 51 -4.31 -9.32 2.86
N LYS A 52 -4.21 -8.51 1.80
CA LYS A 52 -2.97 -8.24 1.06
C LYS A 52 -2.10 -7.13 1.67
N VAL A 53 -2.64 -6.26 2.52
CA VAL A 53 -1.83 -5.25 3.24
C VAL A 53 -2.39 -5.03 4.64
N LYS A 54 -1.56 -4.56 5.56
CA LYS A 54 -1.97 -4.11 6.89
C LYS A 54 -2.00 -2.58 6.91
N GLY A 55 -2.92 -2.05 7.69
CA GLY A 55 -3.12 -0.61 7.80
C GLY A 55 -3.66 -0.23 9.17
N GLN A 56 -3.08 0.81 9.77
CA GLN A 56 -3.46 1.34 11.08
C GLN A 56 -3.50 2.86 11.03
N VAL A 57 -4.44 3.46 11.76
CA VAL A 57 -4.43 4.91 11.98
C VAL A 57 -3.37 5.25 13.03
N SER A 58 -2.45 6.12 12.67
CA SER A 58 -1.40 6.63 13.54
C SER A 58 -1.63 8.11 13.78
N VAL A 59 -1.95 8.47 15.03
CA VAL A 59 -2.14 9.86 15.44
C VAL A 59 -0.81 10.63 15.37
N GLU A 60 0.30 9.99 15.70
CA GLU A 60 1.65 10.57 15.65
C GLU A 60 2.08 10.99 14.25
N ARG A 61 1.69 10.20 13.23
CA ARG A 61 1.95 10.50 11.81
C ARG A 61 0.80 11.25 11.14
N GLY A 62 -0.26 11.58 11.89
CA GLY A 62 -1.41 12.35 11.40
C GLY A 62 -2.21 11.67 10.28
N GLY A 63 -2.30 10.33 10.26
CA GLY A 63 -2.97 9.65 9.15
C GLY A 63 -2.96 8.13 9.22
N TRP A 64 -3.24 7.49 8.08
CA TRP A 64 -3.13 6.04 7.93
C TRP A 64 -1.70 5.64 7.57
N VAL A 65 -1.19 4.64 8.28
CA VAL A 65 0.08 3.98 8.04
C VAL A 65 -0.20 2.57 7.54
N TRP A 66 0.48 2.19 6.46
CA TRP A 66 0.32 0.95 5.73
C TRP A 66 1.64 0.20 5.68
N TRP A 67 1.57 -1.13 5.72
CA TRP A 67 2.71 -2.01 5.57
C TRP A 67 2.28 -3.39 5.07
N ALA A 68 3.22 -4.16 4.54
CA ALA A 68 2.98 -5.52 4.08
C ALA A 68 3.96 -6.47 4.78
N ASP A 69 3.43 -7.37 5.61
CA ASP A 69 4.17 -8.46 6.24
C ASP A 69 4.38 -9.62 5.26
N GLU A 70 5.24 -10.58 5.64
CA GLU A 70 5.44 -11.83 4.90
C GLU A 70 4.14 -12.61 4.68
N GLU A 71 3.19 -12.58 5.63
CA GLU A 71 1.85 -13.18 5.46
C GLU A 71 1.03 -12.54 4.34
N CYS A 72 1.22 -11.24 4.12
CA CYS A 72 0.56 -10.50 3.05
C CYS A 72 1.18 -10.85 1.69
N ARG A 73 2.51 -10.96 1.63
CA ARG A 73 3.26 -11.31 0.42
C ARG A 73 3.17 -12.81 0.08
N SER A 74 2.94 -13.67 1.06
CA SER A 74 2.83 -15.13 0.89
C SER A 74 1.47 -15.60 0.36
N GLN A 75 0.46 -14.72 0.28
CA GLN A 75 -0.83 -15.06 -0.33
C GLN A 75 -0.80 -15.07 -1.88
N ASP A 76 0.38 -14.91 -2.47
CA ASP A 76 0.62 -14.89 -3.92
C ASP A 76 1.37 -16.15 -4.43
N VAL A 77 1.43 -17.23 -3.62
CA VAL A 77 1.99 -18.55 -4.01
C VAL A 77 0.94 -19.65 -4.03
#